data_AF-A0A8C3XIP2-F1
#
_entry.id   AF-A0A8C3XIP2-F1
#
_cell.length_a   1.000
_cell.length_b   1.000
_cell.length_c   1.000
_cell.angle_alpha   90.00
_cell.angle_beta   90.00
_cell.angle_gamma   90.00
#
_symmetry.space_group_name_H-M   'P 1'
#
loop_
_entity.id
_entity.type
_entity.pdbx_description
1 polymer ?
#
loop_
_entity_poly.entity_id
_entity_poly.type
_entity_poly.pdbx_seq_one_letter_code
_entity_poly.pdbx_strand_id
1 'polypeptide(L)'
;PVAGHVAPCYIAGFIDSKVSNRLDLYDVYVNLADSEITISQQAKEAMTMGKLHKEIGQLIVQSAEDPDKSDSQVTKDISLKTKEILTNLASFTEVSDDGEKPTLNFEALKQKRYPPATENFLYHLAAAEQMLKI
;
A
#
# COMPACT_ATOMS: atom_id res chain seq x y z
N PRO A 1 -2.70 20.07 18.67
CA PRO A 1 -2.53 19.16 17.51
C PRO A 1 -3.59 18.06 17.57
N VAL A 2 -4.67 18.23 16.82
CA VAL A 2 -5.78 17.26 16.81
C VAL A 2 -5.27 16.02 16.10
N ALA A 3 -5.27 14.88 16.80
CA ALA A 3 -5.08 13.57 16.18
C ALA A 3 -6.11 13.47 15.03
N GLY A 4 -5.62 13.52 13.80
CA GLY A 4 -6.46 13.30 12.63
C GLY A 4 -7.11 11.94 12.81
N HIS A 5 -8.43 11.91 12.91
CA HIS A 5 -9.18 10.66 12.87
C HIS A 5 -8.77 9.93 11.59
N VAL A 6 -8.06 8.81 11.73
CA VAL A 6 -7.96 7.83 10.66
C VAL A 6 -9.37 7.30 10.49
N ALA A 7 -10.06 7.75 9.46
CA ALA A 7 -11.34 7.18 9.11
C ALA A 7 -11.12 5.67 8.90
N PRO A 8 -11.91 4.80 9.54
CA PRO A 8 -11.70 3.38 9.42
C PRO A 8 -11.87 2.95 7.96
N CYS A 9 -10.82 2.35 7.39
CA CYS A 9 -10.90 1.69 6.10
C CYS A 9 -11.59 0.33 6.29
N TYR A 10 -12.59 0.05 5.48
CA TYR A 10 -13.29 -1.23 5.48
C TYR A 10 -13.17 -1.90 4.13
N ILE A 11 -13.14 -3.23 4.16
CA ILE A 11 -13.31 -4.07 2.98
C ILE A 11 -14.59 -4.86 3.20
N ALA A 12 -15.51 -4.79 2.25
CA ALA A 12 -16.77 -5.51 2.29
C ALA A 12 -16.97 -6.30 1.00
N GLY A 13 -17.35 -7.56 1.14
CA GLY A 13 -17.73 -8.43 0.02
C GLY A 13 -19.23 -8.40 -0.20
N PHE A 14 -19.64 -8.37 -1.47
CA PHE A 14 -21.05 -8.36 -1.86
C PHE A 14 -21.31 -9.41 -2.93
N ILE A 15 -22.46 -10.08 -2.83
CA ILE A 15 -22.97 -10.99 -3.88
C ILE A 15 -23.96 -10.29 -4.83
N ASP A 16 -24.53 -9.15 -4.41
CA ASP A 16 -25.45 -8.36 -5.24
C ASP A 16 -24.64 -7.42 -6.15
N SER A 17 -24.73 -7.64 -7.47
CA SER A 17 -24.05 -6.82 -8.46
C SER A 17 -24.56 -5.38 -8.50
N LYS A 18 -25.75 -5.08 -7.97
CA LYS A 18 -26.31 -3.72 -7.92
C LYS A 18 -25.49 -2.75 -7.06
N VAL A 19 -24.60 -3.27 -6.21
CA VAL A 19 -23.68 -2.45 -5.40
C VAL A 19 -22.79 -1.59 -6.30
N SER A 20 -22.45 -2.04 -7.51
CA SER A 20 -21.66 -1.23 -8.46
C SER A 20 -22.29 0.13 -8.76
N ASN A 21 -23.62 0.24 -8.75
CA ASN A 21 -24.35 1.48 -9.02
C ASN A 21 -24.40 2.45 -7.82
N ARG A 22 -23.91 2.04 -6.65
CA ARG A 22 -23.93 2.80 -5.40
C ARG A 22 -22.57 3.44 -5.12
N LEU A 23 -22.19 4.40 -5.97
CA LEU A 23 -20.92 5.14 -5.88
C LEU A 23 -20.72 5.87 -4.54
N ASP A 24 -21.78 6.06 -3.77
CA ASP A 24 -21.77 6.63 -2.42
C ASP A 24 -21.23 5.67 -1.35
N LEU A 25 -21.12 4.37 -1.65
CA LEU A 25 -20.76 3.34 -0.68
C LEU A 25 -19.27 2.94 -0.71
N TYR A 26 -18.53 3.34 -1.74
CA TYR A 26 -17.16 2.88 -1.92
C TYR A 26 -16.26 3.93 -2.58
N ASP A 27 -14.99 3.88 -2.21
CA ASP A 27 -13.93 4.58 -2.92
C ASP A 27 -13.33 3.72 -4.05
N VAL A 28 -13.32 2.41 -3.84
CA VAL A 28 -12.86 1.40 -4.81
C VAL A 28 -13.86 0.25 -4.84
N TYR A 29 -14.32 -0.11 -6.04
CA TYR A 29 -15.12 -1.29 -6.30
C TYR A 29 -14.34 -2.24 -7.20
N VAL A 30 -14.28 -3.51 -6.81
CA VAL A 30 -13.59 -4.56 -7.57
C VAL A 30 -14.63 -5.58 -8.02
N ASN A 31 -14.85 -5.64 -9.32
CA ASN A 31 -15.67 -6.66 -9.94
C ASN A 31 -14.78 -7.84 -10.35
N LEU A 32 -14.79 -8.89 -9.54
CA LEU A 32 -13.98 -10.08 -9.78
C LEU A 32 -14.43 -10.87 -11.02
N ALA A 33 -15.71 -10.84 -11.37
CA ALA A 33 -16.22 -11.58 -12.52
C ALA A 33 -15.73 -10.95 -13.84
N ASP A 34 -15.75 -9.62 -13.90
CA ASP A 34 -15.35 -8.86 -15.09
C ASP A 34 -13.89 -8.40 -15.06
N SER A 35 -13.15 -8.71 -13.98
CA SER A 35 -11.78 -8.24 -13.73
C SER A 35 -11.64 -6.71 -13.85
N GLU A 36 -12.65 -5.99 -13.41
CA GLU A 36 -12.74 -4.53 -13.50
C GLU A 36 -12.58 -3.88 -12.13
N ILE A 37 -11.82 -2.78 -12.09
CA ILE A 37 -11.68 -1.94 -10.91
C ILE A 37 -12.25 -0.57 -11.22
N THR A 38 -13.24 -0.15 -10.44
CA THR A 38 -13.82 1.19 -10.50
C THR A 38 -13.36 2.00 -9.31
N ILE A 39 -12.82 3.19 -9.56
CA ILE A 39 -12.42 4.14 -8.52
C ILE A 39 -13.40 5.31 -8.56
N SER A 40 -13.99 5.66 -7.43
CA SER A 40 -14.92 6.78 -7.33
C SER A 40 -14.20 8.11 -7.61
N GLN A 41 -14.93 9.11 -8.11
CA GLN A 41 -14.32 10.39 -8.51
C GLN A 41 -13.65 11.12 -7.32
N GLN A 42 -14.20 10.99 -6.12
CA GLN A 42 -13.66 11.57 -4.89
C GLN A 42 -12.35 10.90 -4.43
N ALA A 43 -12.16 9.61 -4.74
CA ALA A 43 -10.97 8.86 -4.37
C ALA A 43 -9.88 8.87 -5.45
N LYS A 44 -10.22 9.29 -6.68
CA LYS A 44 -9.35 9.21 -7.86
C LYS A 44 -7.96 9.81 -7.65
N GLU A 45 -7.87 10.97 -7.01
CA GLU A 45 -6.59 11.62 -6.75
C GLU A 45 -5.76 10.81 -5.74
N ALA A 46 -6.36 10.40 -4.63
CA ALA A 46 -5.72 9.59 -3.59
C ALA A 46 -5.26 8.22 -4.11
N MET A 47 -5.95 7.66 -5.11
CA MET A 47 -5.65 6.37 -5.74
C MET A 47 -4.68 6.48 -6.93
N THR A 48 -4.01 7.62 -7.12
CA THR A 48 -3.04 7.80 -8.20
C THR A 48 -1.82 6.88 -8.02
N MET A 49 -1.63 5.93 -8.94
CA MET A 49 -0.51 4.99 -8.89
C MET A 49 0.82 5.65 -9.31
N GLY A 50 1.70 5.87 -8.33
CA GLY A 50 3.13 6.13 -8.55
C GLY A 50 3.92 4.94 -9.14
N LYS A 51 5.18 5.19 -9.51
CA LYS A 51 6.10 4.19 -10.10
C LYS A 51 6.20 2.91 -9.24
N LEU A 52 6.39 3.06 -7.94
CA LEU A 52 6.49 1.94 -6.99
C LEU A 52 5.27 1.02 -7.05
N HIS A 53 4.06 1.58 -7.03
CA HIS A 53 2.81 0.81 -7.11
C HIS A 53 2.73 0.02 -8.42
N LYS A 54 3.13 0.63 -9.55
CA LYS A 54 3.11 -0.02 -10.87
C LYS A 54 4.09 -1.18 -10.94
N GLU A 55 5.30 -1.02 -10.40
CA GLU A 55 6.31 -2.09 -10.38
C GLU A 55 5.85 -3.30 -9.55
N ILE A 56 5.21 -3.06 -8.40
CA ILE A 56 4.63 -4.13 -7.58
C ILE A 56 3.49 -4.82 -8.33
N GLY A 57 2.57 -4.05 -8.92
CA GLY A 57 1.46 -4.60 -9.70
C GLY A 57 1.94 -5.44 -10.88
N GLN A 58 2.96 -4.96 -11.62
CA GLN A 58 3.58 -5.70 -12.71
C GLN A 58 4.20 -7.01 -12.23
N LEU A 59 4.91 -7.01 -11.10
CA LEU A 59 5.48 -8.24 -10.53
C LEU A 59 4.39 -9.25 -10.17
N ILE A 60 3.29 -8.80 -9.55
CA ILE A 60 2.18 -9.68 -9.15
C ILE A 60 1.58 -10.35 -10.39
N VAL A 61 1.25 -9.55 -11.41
CA VAL A 61 0.67 -10.06 -12.68
C VAL A 61 1.64 -11.03 -13.36
N GLN A 62 2.90 -10.62 -13.57
CA GLN A 62 3.91 -11.46 -14.22
C GLN A 62 4.17 -12.77 -13.47
N SER A 63 4.13 -12.75 -12.13
CA SER A 63 4.34 -13.96 -11.34
C SER A 63 3.13 -14.88 -11.41
N ALA A 64 1.91 -14.33 -11.39
CA ALA A 64 0.68 -15.12 -11.45
C ALA A 64 0.38 -15.69 -12.85
N GLU A 65 0.82 -15.02 -13.92
CA GLU A 65 0.61 -15.44 -15.30
C GLU A 65 1.69 -16.41 -15.82
N ASP A 66 2.79 -16.60 -15.08
CA ASP A 66 3.87 -17.51 -15.47
C ASP A 66 3.45 -18.98 -15.24
N PRO A 67 3.24 -19.77 -16.32
CA PRO A 67 2.75 -21.14 -16.19
C PRO A 67 3.77 -22.09 -15.55
N ASP A 68 5.05 -21.71 -15.48
CA ASP A 68 6.11 -22.50 -14.87
C ASP A 68 6.25 -22.24 -13.36
N LYS A 69 5.53 -21.25 -12.82
CA LYS A 69 5.52 -20.93 -11.39
C LYS A 69 4.38 -21.63 -10.66
N SER A 70 4.73 -22.26 -9.54
CA SER A 70 3.73 -22.71 -8.56
C SER A 70 3.24 -21.54 -7.71
N ASP A 71 2.04 -21.68 -7.11
CA ASP A 71 1.49 -20.71 -6.14
C ASP A 71 2.47 -20.39 -5.00
N SER A 72 3.26 -21.37 -4.56
CA SER A 72 4.30 -21.18 -3.54
C SER A 72 5.42 -20.26 -4.04
N GLN A 73 5.82 -20.40 -5.31
CA GLN A 73 6.81 -19.53 -5.93
C GLN A 73 6.27 -18.11 -6.12
N VAL A 74 5.01 -17.96 -6.54
CA VAL A 74 4.33 -16.64 -6.64
C VAL A 74 4.31 -15.95 -5.26
N THR A 75 3.92 -16.67 -4.21
CA THR A 75 3.91 -16.16 -2.84
C THR A 75 5.31 -15.73 -2.39
N LYS A 76 6.34 -16.50 -2.75
CA LYS A 76 7.74 -16.20 -2.43
C LYS A 76 8.23 -14.95 -3.15
N ASP A 77 7.93 -14.78 -4.42
CA ASP A 77 8.34 -13.61 -5.21
C ASP A 77 7.72 -12.33 -4.65
N ILE A 78 6.42 -12.35 -4.35
CA ILE A 78 5.73 -11.23 -3.71
C ILE A 78 6.34 -10.94 -2.34
N SER A 79 6.60 -11.98 -1.53
CA SER A 79 7.22 -11.83 -0.21
C SER A 79 8.61 -11.21 -0.28
N LEU A 80 9.42 -11.61 -1.27
CA LEU A 80 10.76 -11.03 -1.48
C LEU A 80 10.65 -9.55 -1.85
N LYS A 81 9.72 -9.17 -2.73
CA LYS A 81 9.52 -7.77 -3.11
C LYS A 81 9.04 -6.92 -1.93
N THR A 82 8.12 -7.43 -1.13
CA THR A 82 7.67 -6.74 0.10
C THR A 82 8.84 -6.54 1.06
N LYS A 83 9.69 -7.56 1.26
CA LYS A 83 10.90 -7.43 2.10
C LYS A 83 11.90 -6.40 1.58
N GLU A 84 12.06 -6.28 0.27
CA GLU A 84 12.90 -5.25 -0.36
C GLU A 84 12.38 -3.85 0.00
N ILE A 85 11.07 -3.62 -0.12
CA ILE A 85 10.44 -2.34 0.23
C ILE A 85 10.62 -2.03 1.73
N LEU A 86 10.38 -3.01 2.59
CA LEU A 86 10.55 -2.87 4.03
C LEU A 86 12.00 -2.58 4.42
N THR A 87 12.96 -3.23 3.77
CA THR A 87 14.40 -2.98 3.99
C THR A 87 14.78 -1.57 3.56
N ASN A 88 14.27 -1.11 2.43
CA ASN A 88 14.45 0.27 1.97
C ASN A 88 13.84 1.26 2.97
N LEU A 89 12.64 0.99 3.48
CA LEU A 89 12.00 1.82 4.51
C LEU A 89 12.80 1.83 5.82
N ALA A 90 13.29 0.67 6.26
CA ALA A 90 14.10 0.52 7.47
C ALA A 90 15.41 1.32 7.40
N SER A 91 15.96 1.56 6.20
CA SER A 91 17.14 2.42 6.02
C SER A 91 16.94 3.89 6.44
N PHE A 92 15.68 4.30 6.63
CA PHE A 92 15.30 5.62 7.14
C PHE A 92 14.98 5.61 8.64
N THR A 93 15.19 4.49 9.33
CA THR A 93 14.96 4.40 10.78
C THR A 93 16.21 4.81 11.56
N GLU A 94 15.99 5.41 12.71
CA GLU A 94 17.03 5.76 13.69
C GLU A 94 16.76 5.03 15.00
N VAL A 95 17.84 4.59 15.67
CA VAL A 95 17.76 4.01 17.01
C VAL A 95 17.82 5.16 18.01
N SER A 96 16.82 5.27 18.88
CA SER A 96 16.87 6.17 20.03
C SER A 96 17.89 5.62 21.04
N ASP A 97 18.62 6.50 21.75
CA ASP A 97 19.68 6.13 22.71
C ASP A 97 19.22 5.19 23.85
N ASP A 98 17.90 5.00 24.04
CA ASP A 98 17.31 4.27 25.17
C ASP A 98 17.02 2.77 24.88
N GLY A 99 17.60 2.21 23.80
CA GLY A 99 17.41 0.79 23.45
C GLY A 99 16.01 0.45 22.90
N GLU A 100 15.24 1.46 22.54
CA GLU A 100 13.93 1.32 21.90
C GLU A 100 14.03 0.81 20.45
N LYS A 101 12.89 0.31 19.93
CA LYS A 101 12.79 -0.11 18.54
C LYS A 101 13.17 1.04 17.59
N PRO A 102 13.86 0.77 16.46
CA PRO A 102 14.14 1.78 15.46
C PRO A 102 12.86 2.45 14.98
N THR A 103 12.86 3.77 14.90
CA THR A 103 11.69 4.56 14.46
C THR A 103 12.04 5.38 13.23
N LEU A 104 11.06 5.61 12.36
CA LEU A 104 11.20 6.32 11.11
C LEU A 104 11.63 7.77 11.37
N ASN A 105 12.76 8.16 10.78
CA ASN A 105 13.16 9.56 10.70
C ASN A 105 12.45 10.21 9.49
N PHE A 106 11.43 11.01 9.81
CA PHE A 106 10.63 11.74 8.83
C PHE A 106 11.42 12.74 8.00
N GLU A 107 12.41 13.38 8.61
CA GLU A 107 13.23 14.38 7.91
C GLU A 107 14.12 13.68 6.88
N ALA A 108 14.70 12.53 7.22
CA ALA A 108 15.48 11.71 6.31
C ALA A 108 14.65 11.22 5.12
N LEU A 109 13.38 10.84 5.36
CA LEU A 109 12.46 10.45 4.29
C LEU A 109 12.15 11.65 3.37
N LYS A 110 11.81 12.82 3.92
CA LYS A 110 11.52 14.04 3.15
C LYS A 110 12.70 14.54 2.33
N GLN A 111 13.93 14.36 2.83
CA GLN A 111 15.15 14.73 2.10
C GLN A 111 15.31 13.97 0.78
N LYS A 112 14.70 12.78 0.63
CA LYS A 112 14.69 12.03 -0.64
C LYS A 112 13.82 12.67 -1.71
N ARG A 113 12.95 13.62 -1.36
CA ARG A 113 12.05 14.32 -2.30
C ARG A 113 11.26 13.36 -3.19
N TYR A 114 10.70 12.32 -2.58
CA TYR A 114 9.81 11.39 -3.28
C TYR A 114 8.58 12.14 -3.82
N PRO A 115 7.98 11.67 -4.92
CA PRO A 115 6.66 12.14 -5.33
C PRO A 115 5.66 11.95 -4.18
N PRO A 116 4.67 12.84 -4.01
CA PRO A 116 3.74 12.80 -2.87
C PRO A 116 3.08 11.44 -2.62
N ALA A 117 2.68 10.74 -3.69
CA ALA A 117 2.09 9.41 -3.59
C ALA A 117 3.05 8.35 -3.01
N THR A 118 4.35 8.45 -3.31
CA THR A 118 5.36 7.53 -2.77
C THR A 118 5.71 7.87 -1.33
N GLU A 119 5.82 9.16 -0.99
CA GLU A 119 6.02 9.60 0.39
C GLU A 119 4.87 9.16 1.30
N ASN A 120 3.62 9.40 0.87
CA ASN A 120 2.42 8.97 1.61
C ASN A 120 2.35 7.45 1.77
N PHE A 121 2.70 6.69 0.73
CA PHE A 121 2.76 5.23 0.81
C PHE A 121 3.77 4.77 1.87
N LEU A 122 5.00 5.30 1.84
CA LEU A 122 6.05 4.91 2.78
C LEU A 122 5.70 5.31 4.22
N TYR A 123 5.02 6.45 4.42
CA TYR A 123 4.51 6.86 5.72
C TYR A 123 3.47 5.89 6.27
N HIS A 124 2.44 5.55 5.48
CA HIS A 124 1.41 4.62 5.93
C HIS A 124 1.96 3.20 6.12
N LEU A 125 2.93 2.78 5.30
CA LEU A 125 3.64 1.52 5.48
C LEU A 125 4.40 1.52 6.82
N ALA A 126 5.11 2.60 7.16
CA ALA A 126 5.78 2.72 8.46
C ALA A 126 4.79 2.67 9.63
N ALA A 127 3.60 3.26 9.49
CA ALA A 127 2.54 3.16 10.49
C ALA A 127 2.07 1.71 10.68
N ALA A 128 1.82 0.99 9.58
CA ALA A 128 1.39 -0.41 9.59
C ALA A 128 2.44 -1.34 10.22
N GLU A 129 3.73 -1.05 9.99
CA GLU A 129 4.87 -1.81 10.51
C GLU A 129 5.33 -1.36 11.90
N GLN A 130 4.57 -0.48 12.57
CA GLN A 130 4.88 0.04 13.91
C GLN A 130 6.26 0.74 14.00
N MET A 131 6.66 1.41 12.92
CA MET A 131 7.92 2.15 12.84
C MET A 131 7.76 3.64 13.19
N LEU A 132 6.58 4.09 13.64
CA LEU A 132 6.37 5.50 14.02
C LEU A 132 6.63 5.72 15.52
N LYS A 133 7.21 6.88 15.89
CA LYS A 133 7.20 7.35 17.28
C LYS A 133 5.74 7.66 17.67
N ILE A 134 5.23 6.97 18.68
CA ILE A 134 3.87 7.16 19.23
C ILE A 134 3.91 8.25 20.29
#